data_AF-A0A521G5S0-F1
#
_entry.id   AF-A0A521G5S0-F1
#
_cell.length_a   1.000
_cell.length_b   1.000
_cell.length_c   1.000
_cell.angle_alpha   90.00
_cell.angle_beta   90.00
_cell.angle_gamma   90.00
#
_symmetry.space_group_name_H-M   'P 1'
#
loop_
_entity.id
_entity.type
_entity.pdbx_description
1 polymer ?
#
loop_
_entity_poly.entity_id
_entity_poly.type
_entity_poly.pdbx_seq_one_letter_code
_entity_poly.pdbx_strand_id
1 'polypeptide(L)'
;MKTTTVSVLTISTLLLSCLFAVTGCKKDTEALPECWGTQRIKPLKRLEGVRADFSGGGFMYKEPQELPWGGPTGRTPVCPDQINDLKNLNLIDNFDIKDNKGFWIDSTRIYPYKVWGTIYEFPDIINILPIPTTKLWIEKVEEVQ
;
A
#
# COMPACT_ATOMS: atom_id res chain seq x y z
N MET A 1 -39.46 -5.04 -61.56
CA MET A 1 -40.13 -5.93 -60.57
C MET A 1 -39.06 -6.48 -59.63
N LYS A 2 -39.45 -6.67 -58.36
CA LYS A 2 -38.71 -7.23 -57.21
C LYS A 2 -37.82 -8.44 -57.61
N THR A 3 -36.69 -8.73 -56.94
CA THR A 3 -36.65 -9.24 -55.56
C THR A 3 -35.28 -9.09 -54.91
N THR A 4 -35.29 -8.55 -53.69
CA THR A 4 -34.21 -8.57 -52.69
C THR A 4 -34.08 -9.96 -52.08
N THR A 5 -32.86 -10.46 -51.90
CA THR A 5 -32.57 -11.41 -50.81
C THR A 5 -31.14 -11.23 -50.32
N VAL A 6 -31.02 -10.82 -49.06
CA VAL A 6 -29.80 -10.80 -48.24
C VAL A 6 -29.82 -12.05 -47.36
N SER A 7 -28.69 -12.74 -47.21
CA SER A 7 -28.36 -13.64 -46.09
C SER A 7 -26.85 -13.91 -46.17
N VAL A 8 -26.01 -13.26 -45.35
CA VAL A 8 -25.69 -13.58 -43.95
C VAL A 8 -25.19 -15.02 -43.81
N LEU A 9 -23.86 -15.19 -43.84
CA LEU A 9 -23.08 -16.33 -43.32
C LEU A 9 -21.60 -15.92 -43.53
N THR A 10 -20.64 -15.95 -42.61
CA THR A 10 -20.58 -16.37 -41.20
C THR A 10 -19.24 -15.82 -40.70
N ILE A 11 -19.26 -14.87 -39.76
CA ILE A 11 -18.07 -14.39 -39.05
C ILE A 11 -17.84 -15.40 -37.92
N SER A 12 -16.93 -16.34 -38.09
CA SER A 12 -16.62 -17.37 -37.07
C SER A 12 -15.16 -17.79 -37.11
N THR A 13 -14.24 -16.83 -36.99
CA THR A 13 -12.80 -17.08 -36.85
C THR A 13 -12.11 -16.24 -35.77
N LEU A 14 -12.86 -15.58 -34.89
CA LEU A 14 -12.30 -14.65 -33.89
C LEU A 14 -12.57 -15.03 -32.42
N LEU A 15 -12.92 -16.28 -32.13
CA LEU A 15 -13.27 -16.74 -30.78
C LEU A 15 -12.55 -18.03 -30.36
N LEU A 16 -11.27 -18.20 -30.74
CA LEU A 16 -10.48 -19.36 -30.31
C LEU A 16 -9.01 -19.01 -30.01
N SER A 17 -8.78 -17.97 -29.21
CA SER A 17 -7.46 -17.66 -28.65
C SER A 17 -7.49 -17.33 -27.15
N CYS A 18 -8.58 -17.63 -26.44
CA CYS A 18 -8.71 -17.42 -24.99
C CYS A 18 -8.42 -18.66 -24.13
N LEU A 19 -7.65 -19.61 -24.64
CA LEU A 19 -7.14 -20.73 -23.85
C LEU A 19 -5.62 -20.75 -24.02
N PHE A 20 -4.90 -21.01 -22.93
CA PHE A 20 -3.44 -20.97 -22.77
C PHE A 20 -2.84 -19.62 -22.37
N ALA A 21 -2.98 -19.29 -21.08
CA ALA A 21 -1.84 -19.04 -20.16
C ALA A 21 -2.31 -18.43 -18.83
N VAL A 22 -3.22 -19.11 -18.11
CA VAL A 22 -3.29 -18.92 -16.64
C VAL A 22 -2.28 -19.89 -16.03
N THR A 23 -1.00 -19.70 -16.36
CA THR A 23 0.06 -20.24 -15.53
C THR A 23 -0.02 -19.48 -14.23
N GLY A 24 -0.58 -20.13 -13.21
CA GLY A 24 -0.50 -19.64 -11.85
C GLY A 24 0.96 -19.46 -11.50
N CYS A 25 1.43 -18.21 -11.57
CA CYS A 25 2.58 -17.80 -10.78
C CYS A 25 2.14 -18.04 -9.33
N LYS A 26 2.59 -19.16 -8.75
CA LYS A 26 2.87 -19.19 -7.32
C LYS A 26 3.72 -17.96 -7.11
N LYS A 27 3.14 -16.94 -6.47
CA LYS A 27 3.84 -15.75 -6.04
C LYS A 27 5.04 -16.29 -5.28
N ASP A 28 6.23 -16.15 -5.86
CA ASP A 28 7.45 -16.41 -5.13
C ASP A 28 7.27 -15.67 -3.82
N THR A 29 7.29 -16.41 -2.72
CA THR A 29 7.55 -15.83 -1.41
C THR A 29 8.94 -15.23 -1.55
N GLU A 30 9.02 -14.02 -2.10
CA GLU A 30 10.13 -13.11 -1.90
C GLU A 30 10.44 -13.22 -0.42
N ALA A 31 11.69 -13.59 -0.13
CA ALA A 31 12.16 -13.69 1.24
C ALA A 31 11.71 -12.41 1.94
N LEU A 32 10.87 -12.60 2.97
CA LEU A 32 10.28 -11.46 3.64
C LEU A 32 11.43 -10.62 4.18
N PRO A 33 11.40 -9.30 4.01
CA PRO A 33 12.41 -8.40 4.54
C PRO A 33 12.64 -8.68 6.03
N GLU A 34 13.88 -8.57 6.50
CA GLU A 34 14.30 -8.96 7.87
C GLU A 34 13.42 -8.36 8.97
N CYS A 35 12.80 -7.18 8.73
CA CYS A 35 11.85 -6.54 9.62
C CYS A 35 10.68 -7.41 10.07
N TRP A 36 10.38 -8.51 9.39
CA TRP A 36 9.28 -9.43 9.70
C TRP A 36 9.72 -10.73 10.38
N GLY A 37 11.03 -10.95 10.52
CA GLY A 37 11.59 -12.19 11.06
C GLY A 37 11.10 -13.45 10.34
N THR A 38 10.95 -14.56 11.07
CA THR A 38 10.42 -15.84 10.54
C THR A 38 8.89 -15.95 10.62
N GLN A 39 8.20 -14.88 11.00
CA GLN A 39 6.78 -14.92 11.30
C GLN A 39 5.93 -14.89 10.01
N ARG A 40 4.76 -15.52 10.07
CA ARG A 40 3.79 -15.45 8.97
C ARG A 40 3.19 -14.06 8.94
N ILE A 41 3.58 -13.26 7.96
CA ILE A 41 2.95 -11.96 7.71
C ILE A 41 1.75 -12.12 6.79
N LYS A 42 0.73 -11.32 7.04
CA LYS A 42 -0.48 -11.28 6.20
C LYS A 42 -0.62 -9.89 5.59
N PRO A 43 -0.65 -9.75 4.25
CA PRO A 43 -0.98 -8.47 3.64
C PRO A 43 -2.42 -8.09 4.00
N LEU A 44 -2.60 -6.88 4.52
CA LEU A 44 -3.89 -6.36 4.95
C LEU A 44 -4.47 -5.39 3.92
N LYS A 45 -3.66 -4.46 3.43
CA LYS A 45 -4.13 -3.39 2.55
C LYS A 45 -3.02 -2.95 1.61
N ARG A 46 -3.36 -2.84 0.33
CA ARG A 46 -2.53 -2.20 -0.68
C ARG A 46 -2.80 -0.70 -0.70
N LEU A 47 -1.74 0.11 -0.69
CA LEU A 47 -1.78 1.56 -0.82
C LEU A 47 -1.37 1.94 -2.24
N GLU A 48 -2.20 2.74 -2.90
CA GLU A 48 -2.00 3.17 -4.29
C GLU A 48 -2.00 4.70 -4.34
N GLY A 49 -0.83 5.32 -4.16
CA GLY A 49 -0.66 6.77 -4.24
C GLY A 49 -1.39 7.55 -3.15
N VAL A 50 -1.48 6.99 -1.94
CA VAL A 50 -2.21 7.58 -0.81
C VAL A 50 -1.50 8.84 -0.34
N ARG A 51 -2.25 9.94 -0.16
CA ARG A 51 -1.71 11.19 0.39
C ARG A 51 -1.31 11.01 1.84
N ALA A 52 -0.06 11.32 2.16
CA ALA A 52 0.50 11.09 3.47
C ALA A 52 1.58 12.12 3.82
N ASP A 53 1.89 12.19 5.11
CA ASP A 53 3.02 12.90 5.68
C ASP A 53 4.00 11.90 6.30
N PHE A 54 5.29 12.21 6.26
CA PHE A 54 6.30 11.37 6.89
C PHE A 54 6.52 11.87 8.32
N SER A 55 6.36 10.99 9.32
CA SER A 55 6.62 11.37 10.70
C SER A 55 6.96 10.18 11.59
N GLY A 56 8.00 10.35 12.43
CA GLY A 56 8.37 9.40 13.47
C GLY A 56 8.67 8.00 12.93
N GLY A 57 9.28 7.91 11.75
CA GLY A 57 9.60 6.64 11.07
C GLY A 57 8.39 5.92 10.44
N GLY A 58 7.32 6.65 10.18
CA GLY A 58 6.10 6.13 9.56
C GLY A 58 5.45 7.13 8.63
N PHE A 59 4.31 6.73 8.06
CA PHE A 59 3.47 7.62 7.29
C PHE A 59 2.14 7.86 8.01
N MET A 60 1.76 9.11 8.14
CA MET A 60 0.44 9.53 8.61
C MET A 60 -0.41 9.91 7.40
N TYR A 61 -1.57 9.28 7.26
CA TYR A 61 -2.39 9.41 6.06
C TYR A 61 -3.37 10.58 6.19
N LYS A 62 -3.60 11.29 5.08
CA LYS A 62 -4.63 12.33 5.00
C LYS A 62 -6.02 11.75 5.27
N GLU A 63 -6.27 10.59 4.70
CA GLU A 63 -7.49 9.81 4.90
C GLU A 63 -7.11 8.50 5.58
N PRO A 64 -7.75 8.14 6.70
CA PRO A 64 -7.47 6.88 7.36
C PRO A 64 -7.70 5.66 6.45
N GLN A 65 -6.88 4.63 6.60
CA GLN A 65 -6.92 3.44 5.75
C GLN A 65 -7.72 2.32 6.42
N GLU A 66 -8.81 1.90 5.79
CA GLU A 66 -9.66 0.81 6.30
C GLU A 66 -8.94 -0.54 6.24
N LEU A 67 -8.88 -1.22 7.40
CA LEU A 67 -8.27 -2.54 7.54
C LEU A 67 -9.32 -3.67 7.61
N PRO A 68 -8.99 -4.89 7.14
CA PRO A 68 -9.95 -6.00 7.08
C PRO A 68 -10.55 -6.47 8.40
N TRP A 69 -9.90 -6.19 9.53
CA TRP A 69 -10.30 -6.64 10.87
C TRP A 69 -11.04 -5.56 11.68
N GLY A 70 -11.44 -4.47 11.02
CA GLY A 70 -12.34 -3.47 11.59
C GLY A 70 -11.59 -2.37 12.31
N GLY A 71 -11.27 -1.31 11.57
CA GLY A 71 -10.71 -0.09 12.14
C GLY A 71 -9.89 0.67 11.10
N PRO A 72 -10.15 1.98 10.92
CA PRO A 72 -9.27 2.81 10.13
C PRO A 72 -7.91 2.99 10.84
N THR A 73 -6.81 2.87 10.10
CA THR A 73 -5.51 3.32 10.58
C THR A 73 -5.15 4.67 9.99
N GLY A 74 -4.93 5.67 10.85
CA GLY A 74 -4.47 7.00 10.45
C GLY A 74 -2.95 7.08 10.25
N ARG A 75 -2.19 6.11 10.77
CA ARG A 75 -0.74 6.10 10.72
C ARG A 75 -0.21 4.67 10.70
N THR A 76 0.77 4.41 9.85
CA THR A 76 1.45 3.12 9.84
C THR A 76 2.97 3.32 9.89
N PRO A 77 3.66 2.74 10.88
CA PRO A 77 5.12 2.77 10.93
C PRO A 77 5.70 1.95 9.77
N VAL A 78 6.81 2.44 9.21
CA VAL A 78 7.55 1.73 8.17
C VAL A 78 8.44 0.65 8.81
N CYS A 79 8.74 -0.40 8.06
CA CYS A 79 9.75 -1.38 8.46
C CYS A 79 11.10 -0.70 8.77
N PRO A 80 11.76 -1.00 9.92
CA PRO A 80 13.03 -0.37 10.29
C PRO A 80 14.11 -0.42 9.20
N ASP A 81 14.19 -1.53 8.46
CA ASP A 81 15.17 -1.71 7.40
C ASP A 81 14.99 -0.67 6.28
N GLN A 82 13.72 -0.35 5.95
CA GLN A 82 13.39 0.67 4.96
C GLN A 82 13.50 2.09 5.50
N ILE A 83 13.56 2.31 6.82
CA ILE A 83 13.75 3.66 7.37
C ILE A 83 15.08 4.24 6.89
N ASN A 84 16.13 3.43 6.75
CA ASN A 84 17.40 3.90 6.23
C ASN A 84 17.31 4.27 4.74
N ASP A 85 16.56 3.51 3.95
CA ASP A 85 16.31 3.85 2.55
C ASP A 85 15.50 5.15 2.42
N LEU A 86 14.50 5.34 3.28
CA LEU A 86 13.70 6.57 3.34
C LEU A 86 14.51 7.79 3.78
N LYS A 87 15.52 7.63 4.64
CA LYS A 87 16.43 8.73 5.00
C LYS A 87 17.16 9.28 3.78
N ASN A 88 17.48 8.43 2.79
CA ASN A 88 18.14 8.87 1.56
C ASN A 88 17.20 9.66 0.63
N LEU A 89 15.88 9.60 0.85
CA LEU A 89 14.89 10.35 0.06
C LEU A 89 14.67 11.78 0.57
N ASN A 90 15.41 12.22 1.59
CA ASN A 90 15.29 13.55 2.20
C ASN A 90 13.85 13.94 2.56
N LEU A 91 13.06 12.96 3.02
CA LEU A 91 11.69 13.23 3.49
C LEU A 91 11.73 14.16 4.70
N ILE A 92 10.83 15.14 4.71
CA ILE A 92 10.73 16.13 5.77
C ILE A 92 9.78 15.56 6.83
N ASP A 93 10.27 15.43 8.06
CA ASP A 93 9.39 15.21 9.21
C ASP A 93 8.76 16.55 9.58
N ASN A 94 7.50 16.74 9.20
CA ASN A 94 6.77 18.00 9.40
C ASN A 94 5.93 18.00 10.68
N PHE A 95 6.09 17.01 11.56
CA PHE A 95 5.30 16.87 12.78
C PHE A 95 6.21 16.81 14.00
N ASP A 96 5.88 17.59 15.02
CA ASP A 96 6.62 17.64 16.27
C ASP A 96 5.69 17.41 17.47
N ILE A 97 6.27 16.97 18.58
CA ILE A 97 5.56 16.72 19.84
C ILE A 97 6.19 17.58 20.93
N LYS A 98 5.40 18.52 21.43
CA LYS A 98 5.78 19.41 22.54
C LYS A 98 4.69 19.40 23.60
N ASP A 99 5.08 19.29 24.87
CA ASP A 99 4.14 19.26 26.00
C ASP A 99 3.04 18.19 25.86
N ASN A 100 3.40 17.01 25.34
CA ASN A 100 2.49 15.90 25.01
C ASN A 100 1.40 16.24 23.97
N LYS A 101 1.57 17.31 23.19
CA LYS A 101 0.69 17.67 22.08
C LYS A 101 1.47 17.58 20.77
N GLY A 102 0.89 16.87 19.82
CA GLY A 102 1.39 16.82 18.45
C GLY A 102 0.93 18.03 17.65
N PHE A 103 1.82 18.62 16.87
CA PHE A 103 1.51 19.74 15.99
C PHE A 103 2.32 19.66 14.69
N TRP A 104 1.75 20.22 13.63
CA TRP A 104 2.46 20.41 12.37
C TRP A 104 3.39 21.60 12.49
N ILE A 105 4.66 21.41 12.10
CA ILE A 105 5.68 22.45 12.08
C ILE A 105 5.31 23.50 11.01
N ASP A 106 4.87 23.05 9.84
CA ASP A 106 4.38 23.89 8.76
C ASP A 106 3.04 23.39 8.21
N SER A 107 1.97 24.12 8.50
CA SER A 107 0.62 23.79 8.07
C SER A 107 0.37 23.96 6.56
N THR A 108 1.29 24.61 5.83
CA THR A 108 1.18 24.76 4.37
C THR A 108 1.67 23.52 3.62
N ARG A 109 2.39 22.62 4.31
CA ARG A 109 3.01 21.42 3.74
C ARG A 109 2.45 20.12 4.31
N ILE A 110 1.18 20.11 4.73
CA ILE A 110 0.55 18.91 5.31
C ILE A 110 0.27 17.88 4.21
N TYR A 111 0.70 16.64 4.46
CA TYR A 111 0.57 15.51 3.54
C TYR A 111 1.23 15.76 2.17
N PRO A 112 2.52 16.13 2.11
CA PRO A 112 3.19 16.52 0.87
C PRO A 112 3.55 15.31 0.00
N TYR A 113 3.32 14.07 0.47
CA TYR A 113 3.71 12.86 -0.24
C TYR A 113 2.52 12.04 -0.75
N LYS A 114 2.76 11.27 -1.80
CA LYS A 114 1.98 10.09 -2.20
C LYS A 114 2.78 8.84 -1.92
N VAL A 115 2.12 7.83 -1.35
CA VAL A 115 2.75 6.59 -0.91
C VAL A 115 2.12 5.40 -1.60
N TRP A 116 2.96 4.52 -2.14
CA TRP A 116 2.60 3.19 -2.60
C TRP A 116 3.31 2.15 -1.75
N GLY A 117 2.58 1.10 -1.39
CA GLY A 117 3.11 0.09 -0.50
C GLY A 117 2.03 -0.87 -0.05
N THR A 118 2.41 -1.74 0.87
CA THR A 118 1.49 -2.73 1.43
C THR A 118 1.57 -2.68 2.94
N ILE A 119 0.41 -2.45 3.57
CA ILE A 119 0.23 -2.61 5.01
C ILE A 119 0.09 -4.11 5.27
N TYR A 120 0.92 -4.62 6.17
CA TYR A 120 0.89 -5.99 6.63
C TYR A 120 0.51 -6.05 8.10
N GLU A 121 -0.12 -7.16 8.46
CA GLU A 121 -0.31 -7.58 9.84
C GLU A 121 1.04 -7.94 10.42
N PHE A 122 1.43 -7.26 11.48
CA PHE A 122 2.58 -7.61 12.30
C PHE A 122 2.00 -8.36 13.51
N PRO A 123 2.07 -9.70 13.50
CA PRO A 123 1.49 -10.50 14.57
C PRO A 123 2.13 -10.05 15.89
N ASP A 124 1.29 -10.00 16.93
CA ASP A 124 1.60 -9.33 18.18
C ASP A 124 3.02 -9.60 18.66
N ILE A 125 3.69 -8.54 19.14
CA ILE A 125 4.66 -8.71 20.21
C ILE A 125 3.81 -9.15 21.41
N ILE A 126 3.63 -10.47 21.52
CA ILE A 126 2.86 -11.14 22.56
C ILE A 126 3.19 -10.45 23.89
N ASN A 127 2.16 -9.86 24.53
CA ASN A 127 2.16 -9.23 25.87
C ASN A 127 2.22 -7.69 26.00
N ILE A 128 2.10 -6.87 24.95
CA ILE A 128 2.15 -5.39 25.13
C ILE A 128 0.87 -4.65 24.67
N LEU A 129 0.24 -5.04 23.57
CA LEU A 129 -1.02 -4.43 23.09
C LEU A 129 -1.97 -5.51 22.55
N PRO A 130 -3.27 -5.48 22.89
CA PRO A 130 -4.26 -6.48 22.45
C PRO A 130 -4.77 -6.24 21.02
N ILE A 131 -4.05 -5.46 20.22
CA ILE A 131 -4.46 -5.08 18.86
C ILE A 131 -3.30 -5.45 17.93
N PRO A 132 -3.56 -6.24 16.86
CA PRO A 132 -2.53 -6.59 15.89
C PRO A 132 -1.89 -5.31 15.37
N THR A 133 -0.58 -5.21 15.59
CA THR A 133 0.17 -4.07 15.10
C THR A 133 0.31 -4.16 13.58
N THR A 134 0.51 -3.02 12.92
CA THR A 134 0.72 -2.98 11.47
C THR A 134 2.09 -2.42 11.17
N LYS A 135 2.70 -2.89 10.08
CA LYS A 135 3.81 -2.17 9.44
C LYS A 135 3.53 -1.99 7.97
N LEU A 136 4.17 -0.96 7.43
CA LEU A 136 4.12 -0.61 6.02
C LEU A 136 5.42 -1.03 5.36
N TRP A 137 5.31 -1.84 4.32
CA TRP A 137 6.35 -1.99 3.32
C TRP A 137 6.15 -0.94 2.23
N ILE A 138 7.12 -0.04 2.08
CA ILE A 138 7.09 1.00 1.06
C ILE A 138 7.64 0.44 -0.25
N GLU A 139 6.97 0.75 -1.34
CA GLU A 139 7.48 0.46 -2.68
C GLU A 139 7.87 1.74 -3.42
N LYS A 140 7.15 2.83 -3.16
CA LYS A 140 7.38 4.11 -3.80
C LYS A 140 6.85 5.26 -2.95
N VAL A 141 7.56 6.37 -2.97
CA VAL A 141 7.12 7.65 -2.41
C VAL A 141 7.37 8.73 -3.45
N GLU A 142 6.41 9.63 -3.63
CA GLU A 142 6.55 10.81 -4.49
C GLU A 142 6.13 12.06 -3.74
N GLU A 143 6.84 13.16 -3.94
CA GLU A 143 6.40 14.48 -3.50
C GLU A 143 5.30 15.01 -4.44
N VAL A 144 4.29 15.62 -3.86
CA VAL A 144 3.22 16.29 -4.59
C VAL A 144 3.64 17.74 -4.75
N GLN A 145 4.00 18.09 -5.99
CA GLN A 145 4.26 19.48 -6.40
C GLN A 145 3.03 20.38 -6.20
#